data_AF-A0A538IUI1-F1
#
_entry.id   AF-A0A538IUI1-F1
#
_cell.length_a   1.000
_cell.length_b   1.000
_cell.length_c   1.000
_cell.angle_alpha   90.00
_cell.angle_beta   90.00
_cell.angle_gamma   90.00
#
_symmetry.space_group_name_H-M   'P 1'
#
loop_
_entity.id
_entity.type
_entity.pdbx_description
1 polymer ?
#
loop_
_entity_poly.entity_id
_entity_poly.type
_entity_poly.pdbx_seq_one_letter_code
_entity_poly.pdbx_strand_id
1 'polypeptide(L)' 'LSILSGAHMTLVPRVVNLLREQGAEDVVVTVGGTIPAEDIPELKKLGVAEIFTPGSSTQQIIDFIRGAVG' A
#
# COMPACT_ATOMS: atom_id res chain seq x y z
N LEU A 1 -4.94 3.09 -0.33
CA LEU A 1 -5.57 3.15 1.01
C LEU A 1 -4.90 4.24 1.84
N SER A 2 -5.64 5.08 2.58
CA SER A 2 -5.06 6.06 3.51
C SER A 2 -5.62 5.85 4.91
N ILE A 3 -4.77 5.62 5.91
CA ILE A 3 -5.18 5.25 7.27
C ILE A 3 -4.52 6.21 8.28
N LEU A 4 -5.34 7.01 8.97
CA LEU A 4 -4.90 7.96 9.98
C LEU A 4 -5.00 7.40 11.42
N SER A 5 -5.68 6.25 11.59
CA SER A 5 -6.02 5.65 12.89
C SER A 5 -5.00 4.62 13.42
N GLY A 6 -3.87 4.43 12.74
CA GLY A 6 -2.88 3.39 13.10
C GLY A 6 -3.35 1.95 12.85
N ALA A 7 -4.50 1.76 12.19
CA ALA A 7 -5.07 0.44 11.89
C ALA A 7 -4.50 -0.18 10.58
N HIS A 8 -3.37 0.29 10.08
CA HIS A 8 -2.77 -0.15 8.81
C HIS A 8 -2.41 -1.63 8.82
N MET A 9 -1.90 -2.15 9.94
CA MET A 9 -1.57 -3.57 10.09
C MET A 9 -2.78 -4.51 10.12
N THR A 10 -3.99 -3.99 10.32
CA THR A 10 -5.21 -4.82 10.33
C THR A 10 -5.99 -4.66 9.04
N LEU A 11 -6.19 -3.42 8.59
CA LEU A 11 -7.05 -3.14 7.44
C LEU A 11 -6.36 -3.42 6.12
N VAL A 12 -5.07 -3.10 5.98
CA VAL A 12 -4.36 -3.30 4.72
C VAL A 12 -4.25 -4.79 4.38
N PRO A 13 -3.81 -5.69 5.30
CA PRO A 13 -3.72 -7.11 4.98
C PRO A 13 -5.09 -7.72 4.66
N ARG A 14 -6.14 -7.28 5.37
CA ARG A 14 -7.51 -7.72 5.10
C ARG A 14 -7.96 -7.33 3.69
N VAL A 15 -7.68 -6.11 3.24
CA VAL A 15 -8.03 -5.67 1.88
C VAL A 15 -7.25 -6.45 0.83
N VAL A 16 -5.95 -6.66 1.03
CA VAL A 16 -5.13 -7.44 0.07
C VAL A 16 -5.61 -8.88 -0.02
N ASN A 17 -5.94 -9.52 1.10
CA ASN A 17 -6.49 -10.88 1.10
C ASN A 17 -7.83 -10.94 0.38
N LEU A 18 -8.73 -9.99 0.62
CA LEU A 18 -10.03 -9.94 -0.08
C LEU A 18 -9.86 -9.74 -1.58
N LEU A 19 -8.88 -8.94 -2.03
CA LEU A 19 -8.57 -8.79 -3.45
C LEU A 19 -8.10 -10.11 -4.06
N ARG A 20 -7.21 -10.85 -3.38
CA ARG A 20 -6.78 -12.18 -3.82
C ARG A 20 -7.94 -13.17 -3.88
N GLU A 21 -8.81 -13.20 -2.87
CA GLU A 21 -10.00 -14.06 -2.83
C GLU A 21 -10.97 -13.79 -3.98
N GLN A 22 -11.04 -12.54 -4.46
CA GLN A 22 -11.85 -12.16 -5.62
C GLN A 22 -11.13 -12.37 -6.96
N GLY A 23 -9.90 -12.91 -6.96
CA GLY A 23 -9.09 -13.12 -8.17
C GLY A 23 -8.51 -11.84 -8.76
N ALA A 24 -8.48 -10.74 -8.01
CA ALA A 24 -8.01 -9.42 -8.42
C ALA A 24 -6.52 -9.22 -8.07
N GLU A 25 -5.68 -10.19 -8.42
CA GLU A 25 -4.24 -10.17 -8.13
C GLU A 25 -3.46 -9.17 -9.01
N ASP A 26 -4.08 -8.70 -10.09
CA ASP A 26 -3.60 -7.65 -10.99
C ASP A 26 -3.71 -6.23 -10.41
N VAL A 27 -4.45 -6.07 -9.30
CA VAL A 27 -4.67 -4.76 -8.68
C VAL A 27 -3.44 -4.32 -7.87
N VAL A 28 -2.83 -3.23 -8.29
CA VAL A 28 -1.71 -2.60 -7.57
C VAL A 28 -2.23 -1.89 -6.32
N VAL A 29 -1.91 -2.43 -5.14
CA VAL A 29 -2.30 -1.83 -3.86
C VAL A 29 -1.20 -0.91 -3.34
N THR A 30 -1.50 0.38 -3.22
CA THR A 30 -0.63 1.36 -2.54
C THR A 30 -1.27 1.85 -1.23
N VAL A 31 -0.41 2.18 -0.27
CA VAL A 31 -0.84 2.65 1.05
C VAL A 31 -0.19 4.01 1.33
N GLY A 32 -0.96 4.95 1.86
CA GLY A 32 -0.49 6.25 2.30
C GLY A 32 -0.81 6.49 3.77
N GLY A 33 0.01 7.33 4.42
CA GLY A 33 -0.21 7.76 5.80
C GLY A 33 1.02 7.56 6.68
N THR A 34 0.87 7.87 7.97
CA THR A 34 1.95 7.78 8.96
C THR A 34 2.12 6.33 9.41
N ILE A 35 2.97 5.59 8.70
CA ILE A 35 3.26 4.17 8.98
C ILE A 35 4.67 4.05 9.59
N PRO A 36 4.83 3.33 10.72
CA PRO A 36 6.13 3.03 11.30
C PRO A 36 7.05 2.29 10.32
N ALA A 37 8.35 2.62 10.35
CA ALA A 37 9.34 2.01 9.46
C ALA A 37 9.47 0.49 9.64
N GLU A 38 9.17 -0.02 10.82
CA GLU A 38 9.16 -1.45 11.16
C GLU A 38 8.00 -2.23 10.54
N ASP A 39 6.87 -1.56 10.28
CA ASP A 39 5.67 -2.17 9.70
C ASP A 39 5.72 -2.23 8.17
N ILE A 40 6.51 -1.34 7.54
CA ILE A 40 6.65 -1.25 6.08
C ILE A 40 7.08 -2.58 5.44
N PRO A 41 8.15 -3.27 5.91
CA PRO A 41 8.56 -4.55 5.34
C PRO A 41 7.47 -5.61 5.38
N GLU A 42 6.70 -5.65 6.46
CA GLU A 42 5.64 -6.64 6.63
C GLU A 42 4.46 -6.36 5.69
N LEU A 43 4.02 -5.10 5.61
CA LEU A 43 3.00 -4.69 4.65
C LEU A 43 3.38 -4.99 3.20
N LYS A 44 4.65 -4.76 2.82
CA LYS A 44 5.14 -5.10 1.48
C LYS A 44 5.08 -6.61 1.20
N LYS A 45 5.51 -7.45 2.16
CA LYS A 45 5.38 -8.92 2.02
C LYS A 45 3.93 -9.38 1.86
N LEU A 46 3.00 -8.69 2.52
CA LEU A 46 1.58 -9.05 2.48
C LEU A 46 0.94 -8.74 1.12
N GLY A 47 1.58 -7.94 0.26
CA GLY A 47 1.16 -7.64 -1.10
C GLY A 47 0.90 -6.15 -1.37
N VAL A 48 1.36 -5.27 -0.48
CA VAL A 48 1.38 -3.83 -0.77
C VAL A 48 2.54 -3.53 -1.71
N ALA A 49 2.24 -2.91 -2.85
CA ALA A 49 3.22 -2.58 -3.85
C ALA A 49 4.11 -1.41 -3.41
N GLU A 50 3.52 -0.35 -2.85
CA GLU A 50 4.28 0.79 -2.32
C GLU A 50 3.58 1.53 -1.19
N ILE A 51 4.40 2.14 -0.31
CA ILE A 51 3.95 2.87 0.87
C ILE A 51 4.46 4.31 0.83
N PHE A 52 3.54 5.27 0.87
CA PHE A 52 3.83 6.69 0.85
C PHE A 52 3.61 7.32 2.23
N THR A 53 4.71 7.58 2.93
CA THR A 53 4.70 8.25 4.23
C THR A 53 4.62 9.78 4.09
N PRO A 54 4.31 10.54 5.16
CA PRO A 54 4.39 11.99 5.13
C PRO A 54 5.76 12.46 4.63
N GLY A 55 5.78 13.41 3.70
CA GLY A 55 6.99 13.89 3.04
C GLY A 55 7.32 13.19 1.71
N SER A 56 6.59 12.14 1.32
CA SER A 56 6.69 11.58 -0.03
C SER A 56 6.33 12.64 -1.07
N SER A 57 7.18 12.82 -2.08
CA SER A 57 6.91 13.81 -3.13
C SER A 57 5.78 13.33 -4.03
N THR A 58 4.94 14.25 -4.48
CA THR A 58 3.87 13.94 -5.45
C THR A 58 4.45 13.34 -6.73
N GLN A 59 5.64 13.78 -7.15
CA GLN A 59 6.31 13.26 -8.34
C GLN A 59 6.64 11.77 -8.19
N GLN A 60 7.18 11.34 -7.05
CA GLN A 60 7.44 9.92 -6.77
C GLN A 60 6.17 9.07 -6.83
N ILE A 61 5.05 9.58 -6.32
CA ILE A 61 3.75 8.87 -6.39
C ILE A 61 3.31 8.71 -7.85
N ILE A 62 3.41 9.78 -8.65
CA ILE A 62 3.05 9.76 -10.08
C ILE A 62 3.92 8.77 -10.84
N ASP A 63 5.23 8.81 -10.64
CA ASP A 63 6.19 7.96 -11.35
C ASP A 63 5.95 6.48 -11.00
N PHE A 64 5.70 6.18 -9.73
CA PHE A 64 5.35 4.84 -9.28
C PHE A 64 4.07 4.33 -9.96
N ILE A 65 2.99 5.12 -9.92
CA ILE A 65 1.71 4.70 -10.51
C ILE A 65 1.89 4.44 -12.01
N ARG A 66 2.54 5.35 -12.74
CA ARG A 66 2.80 5.17 -14.18
C ARG A 66 3.59 3.92 -14.50
N GLY A 67 4.58 3.56 -13.67
CA GLY A 67 5.36 2.34 -13.85
C GLY A 67 4.63 1.06 -13.46
N ALA A 68 3.63 1.15 -12.57
CA ALA A 68 2.93 -0.02 -12.03
C ALA A 68 1.68 -0.42 -12.83
N VAL A 69 1.04 0.50 -13.55
CA VAL A 69 -0.13 0.23 -14.42
C VAL A 69 0.18 0.36 -15.91
N GLY A 70 1.46 0.47 -16.28
CA GLY A 70 1.95 0.61 -17.65
C GLY A 70 2.29 -0.72 -18.32
#